data_AF-A0A4V3H963-F1
#
_entry.id   AF-A0A4V3H963-F1
#
_cell.length_a   1.000
_cell.length_b   1.000
_cell.length_c   1.000
_cell.angle_alpha   90.00
_cell.angle_beta   90.00
_cell.angle_gamma   90.00
#
_symmetry.space_group_name_H-M   'P 1'
#
loop_
_entity.id
_entity.type
_entity.pdbx_description
1 polymer ?
#
loop_
_entity_poly.entity_id
_entity_poly.type
_entity_poly.pdbx_seq_one_letter_code
_entity_poly.pdbx_strand_id
1 'polypeptide(L)'
;MARKWQRMKGVLMGAITLCVLSGPVPGAFARDSTAPADANAQLQGTIALAQLPREAVNTLNLIAAGGPYPYEKDGIVFGNRERLLPAHRRGYYHEYTVPTPRSRNRGARRIVCGGPLKRTDNCYYSDDHYTSFNRIVE
;
A
#
# COMPACT_ATOMS: atom_id res chain seq x y z
N MET A 1 -22.16 15.12 68.89
CA MET A 1 -21.03 14.34 69.44
C MET A 1 -19.72 14.84 68.83
N ALA A 2 -18.68 15.02 69.66
CA ALA A 2 -17.24 15.20 69.37
C ALA A 2 -16.80 16.32 68.38
N ARG A 3 -16.24 17.45 68.86
CA ARG A 3 -14.79 17.75 69.10
C ARG A 3 -13.93 17.51 67.84
N LYS A 4 -13.14 18.45 67.31
CA LYS A 4 -12.09 19.21 68.02
C LYS A 4 -11.56 20.36 67.14
N TRP A 5 -11.11 21.40 67.83
CA TRP A 5 -10.55 22.68 67.41
C TRP A 5 -9.09 22.55 66.94
N GLN A 6 -8.66 23.30 65.92
CA GLN A 6 -7.36 23.98 65.92
C GLN A 6 -7.31 25.14 64.90
N ARG A 7 -6.74 26.26 65.37
CA ARG A 7 -6.60 27.57 64.71
C ARG A 7 -5.22 27.69 64.03
N MET A 8 -5.08 28.77 63.23
CA MET A 8 -3.87 29.55 62.83
C MET A 8 -3.71 29.60 61.28
N LYS A 9 -4.02 30.70 60.59
CA LYS A 9 -3.30 32.00 60.41
C LYS A 9 -2.01 31.88 59.56
N GLY A 10 -1.99 32.60 58.42
CA GLY A 10 -0.79 32.91 57.59
C GLY A 10 -0.99 32.49 56.13
N VAL A 11 -1.52 33.33 55.23
CA VAL A 11 -0.80 34.31 54.38
C VAL A 11 0.39 33.70 53.64
N LEU A 12 0.26 33.51 52.33
CA LEU A 12 1.17 34.06 51.30
C LEU A 12 0.65 33.70 49.90
N MET A 13 0.30 34.75 49.15
CA MET A 13 0.15 34.68 47.70
C MET A 13 1.47 34.23 47.08
N GLY A 14 1.40 33.24 46.20
CA GLY A 14 2.47 32.87 45.28
C GLY A 14 1.87 32.57 43.93
N ALA A 15 1.84 33.56 43.04
CA ALA A 15 1.44 33.41 41.65
C ALA A 15 2.49 32.54 40.92
N ILE A 16 2.08 31.35 40.47
CA ILE A 16 2.89 30.50 39.60
C ILE A 16 2.53 30.86 38.16
N THR A 17 3.38 31.67 37.55
CA THR A 17 3.32 32.05 36.14
C THR A 17 3.71 30.83 35.29
N LEU A 18 2.74 30.25 34.58
CA LEU A 18 2.96 29.16 33.62
C LEU A 18 3.48 29.76 32.30
N CYS A 19 4.79 29.69 32.07
CA CYS A 19 5.39 30.08 30.79
C CYS A 19 5.28 28.90 29.82
N VAL A 20 4.25 28.88 28.97
CA VAL A 20 4.07 27.88 27.92
C VAL A 20 4.89 28.32 26.69
N LEU A 21 6.12 27.84 26.59
CA LEU A 21 6.97 28.01 25.41
C LEU A 21 6.42 27.13 24.27
N SER A 22 5.80 27.77 23.28
CA SER A 22 5.38 27.18 22.01
C SER A 22 6.58 27.13 21.07
N GLY A 23 7.26 25.98 21.02
CA GLY A 23 8.30 25.69 20.02
C GLY A 23 7.68 25.25 18.69
N PRO A 24 8.31 25.53 17.53
CA PRO A 24 7.79 25.11 16.23
C PRO A 24 7.98 23.60 16.08
N VAL A 25 6.89 22.89 15.78
CA VAL A 25 6.94 21.51 15.28
C VAL A 25 7.62 21.53 13.91
N PRO A 26 8.79 20.88 13.72
CA PRO A 26 9.36 20.73 12.39
C PRO A 26 8.40 19.85 11.60
N GLY A 27 7.87 20.40 10.50
CA GLY A 27 7.08 19.64 9.55
C GLY A 27 7.84 18.38 9.13
N ALA A 28 7.25 17.22 9.39
CA ALA A 28 7.74 15.96 8.88
C ALA A 28 7.58 15.98 7.36
N PHE A 29 8.65 16.33 6.64
CA PHE A 29 8.74 16.07 5.22
C PHE A 29 8.69 14.54 5.05
N ALA A 30 7.53 14.03 4.64
CA ALA A 30 7.44 12.71 4.07
C ALA A 30 8.42 12.68 2.90
N ARG A 31 9.54 11.97 3.07
CA ARG A 31 10.46 11.72 1.97
C ARG A 31 9.68 10.93 0.94
N ASP A 32 9.33 11.58 -0.17
CA ASP A 32 8.89 10.89 -1.36
C ASP A 32 10.12 10.17 -1.88
N SER A 33 10.30 8.94 -1.41
CA SER A 33 11.39 8.09 -1.84
C SER A 33 11.10 7.60 -3.25
N THR A 34 11.37 8.44 -4.25
CA THR A 34 11.77 7.98 -5.58
C THR A 34 13.17 7.38 -5.47
N ALA A 35 13.27 6.27 -4.74
CA ALA A 35 14.41 5.37 -4.88
C ALA A 35 14.29 4.68 -6.25
N PRO A 36 15.39 4.41 -6.96
CA PRO A 36 15.35 3.56 -8.14
C PRO A 36 14.81 2.21 -7.68
N ALA A 37 13.62 1.87 -8.14
CA ALA A 37 12.86 0.68 -7.77
C ALA A 37 13.60 -0.63 -8.15
N ASP A 38 14.70 -0.51 -8.90
CA ASP A 38 15.26 -1.62 -9.66
C ASP A 38 16.36 -2.40 -8.94
N ALA A 39 16.92 -1.90 -7.83
CA ALA A 39 18.15 -2.47 -7.27
C ALA A 39 18.03 -3.89 -6.68
N ASN A 40 16.83 -4.45 -6.52
CA ASN A 40 16.61 -5.78 -5.94
C ASN A 40 15.45 -6.59 -6.56
N ALA A 41 14.85 -6.13 -7.67
CA ALA A 41 13.73 -6.84 -8.28
C ALA A 41 14.23 -8.00 -9.16
N GLN A 42 13.57 -9.16 -9.09
CA GLN A 42 13.87 -10.36 -9.89
C GLN A 42 12.81 -10.56 -10.99
N LEU A 43 12.62 -9.53 -11.82
CA LEU A 43 11.69 -9.61 -12.95
C LEU A 43 12.27 -10.54 -14.03
N GLN A 44 11.41 -11.35 -14.64
CA GLN A 44 11.77 -12.16 -15.81
C GLN A 44 12.02 -11.28 -17.04
N GLY A 45 11.28 -10.17 -17.16
CA GLY A 45 11.40 -9.26 -18.28
C GLY A 45 10.26 -8.25 -18.36
N THR A 46 9.98 -7.81 -19.58
CA THR A 46 8.88 -6.91 -19.92
C THR A 46 7.98 -7.55 -20.96
N ILE A 47 6.69 -7.24 -20.93
CA ILE A 47 5.69 -7.70 -21.91
C ILE A 47 4.86 -6.52 -22.39
N ALA A 48 4.71 -6.37 -23.70
CA ALA A 48 3.89 -5.30 -24.26
C ALA A 48 2.40 -5.57 -24.02
N LEU A 49 1.61 -4.52 -23.86
CA LEU A 49 0.16 -4.61 -23.67
C LEU A 49 -0.51 -5.43 -24.78
N ALA A 50 -0.05 -5.26 -26.02
CA ALA A 50 -0.54 -5.99 -27.20
C ALA A 50 -0.20 -7.50 -27.20
N GLN A 51 0.78 -7.93 -26.40
CA GLN A 51 1.19 -9.33 -26.29
C GLN A 51 0.48 -10.07 -25.13
N LEU A 52 -0.25 -9.34 -24.28
CA LEU A 52 -0.97 -9.94 -23.17
C LEU A 52 -2.16 -10.77 -23.67
N PRO A 53 -2.53 -11.84 -22.94
CA PRO A 53 -3.83 -12.49 -23.15
C PRO A 53 -4.97 -11.49 -23.02
N ARG A 54 -6.03 -11.66 -23.82
CA ARG A 54 -7.20 -10.78 -23.82
C ARG A 54 -7.81 -10.61 -22.43
N GLU A 55 -7.82 -11.67 -21.62
CA GLU A 55 -8.32 -11.65 -20.25
C GLU A 55 -7.50 -10.74 -19.34
N ALA A 56 -6.18 -10.65 -19.55
CA ALA A 56 -5.31 -9.74 -18.80
C ALA A 56 -5.59 -8.28 -19.17
N VAL A 57 -5.76 -7.98 -20.46
CA VAL A 57 -6.17 -6.64 -20.92
C VAL A 57 -7.52 -6.23 -20.32
N ASN A 58 -8.50 -7.13 -20.31
CA ASN A 58 -9.80 -6.87 -19.66
C ASN A 58 -9.64 -6.60 -18.15
N THR A 59 -8.74 -7.32 -17.49
CA THR A 59 -8.44 -7.12 -16.06
C THR A 59 -7.81 -5.75 -15.81
N LEU A 60 -6.89 -5.29 -16.67
CA LEU A 60 -6.34 -3.92 -16.60
C LEU A 60 -7.44 -2.86 -16.73
N ASN A 61 -8.40 -3.06 -17.63
CA ASN A 61 -9.54 -2.15 -17.79
C ASN A 61 -10.42 -2.10 -16.53
N LEU A 62 -10.66 -3.26 -15.88
CA LEU A 62 -11.37 -3.30 -14.60
C LEU A 62 -10.60 -2.59 -13.49
N ILE A 63 -9.27 -2.75 -13.43
CA ILE A 63 -8.42 -2.05 -12.47
C ILE A 63 -8.54 -0.54 -12.68
N ALA A 64 -8.41 -0.06 -13.91
CA ALA A 64 -8.54 1.36 -14.24
C ALA A 64 -9.92 1.93 -13.88
N ALA A 65 -10.99 1.16 -14.08
CA ALA A 65 -12.34 1.53 -13.65
C ALA A 65 -12.54 1.50 -12.11
N GLY A 66 -11.76 0.66 -11.42
CA GLY A 66 -11.90 0.39 -9.99
C GLY A 66 -12.93 -0.68 -9.66
N GLY A 67 -13.13 -1.64 -10.56
CA GLY A 67 -14.11 -2.72 -10.44
C GLY A 67 -15.44 -2.46 -11.17
N PRO A 68 -16.50 -3.25 -10.88
CA PRO A 68 -16.55 -4.34 -9.90
C PRO A 68 -15.61 -5.48 -10.26
N TYR A 69 -14.98 -6.09 -9.26
CA TYR A 69 -14.07 -7.21 -9.47
C TYR A 69 -14.78 -8.57 -9.35
N PRO A 70 -14.49 -9.53 -10.24
CA PRO A 70 -15.20 -10.80 -10.28
C PRO A 70 -14.81 -11.77 -9.15
N TYR A 71 -13.63 -11.60 -8.51
CA TYR A 71 -13.19 -12.47 -7.43
C TYR A 71 -12.97 -11.73 -6.12
N GLU A 72 -13.29 -12.38 -5.00
CA GLU A 72 -13.18 -11.81 -3.65
C GLU A 72 -11.78 -11.36 -3.24
N LYS A 73 -10.75 -11.92 -3.89
CA LYS A 73 -9.34 -11.61 -3.63
C LYS A 73 -8.80 -10.50 -4.53
N ASP A 74 -9.59 -10.00 -5.48
CA ASP A 74 -9.14 -8.93 -6.35
C ASP A 74 -9.10 -7.60 -5.60
N GLY A 75 -8.00 -6.88 -5.75
CA GLY A 75 -7.75 -5.61 -5.08
C GLY A 75 -7.21 -5.74 -3.66
N ILE A 76 -6.93 -6.95 -3.15
CA ILE A 76 -6.26 -7.10 -1.85
C ILE A 76 -4.77 -6.80 -1.95
N VAL A 77 -4.14 -6.50 -0.82
CA VAL A 77 -2.70 -6.24 -0.74
C VAL A 77 -1.89 -7.49 -1.13
N PHE A 78 -0.99 -7.32 -2.09
CA PHE A 78 0.06 -8.29 -2.43
C PHE A 78 1.32 -8.01 -1.59
N GLY A 79 1.83 -9.05 -0.93
CA GLY A 79 2.89 -8.90 0.07
C GLY A 79 4.31 -8.76 -0.47
N ASN A 80 4.58 -9.17 -1.72
CA ASN A 80 5.91 -9.24 -2.32
C ASN A 80 6.98 -9.85 -1.37
N ARG A 81 6.67 -11.00 -0.75
CA ARG A 81 7.54 -11.59 0.30
C ARG A 81 8.82 -12.18 -0.28
N GLU A 82 8.70 -12.72 -1.48
CA GLU A 82 9.74 -13.32 -2.31
C GLU A 82 10.60 -12.26 -3.00
N ARG A 83 10.20 -10.97 -2.93
CA ARG A 83 10.92 -9.81 -3.47
C ARG A 83 11.19 -9.89 -4.98
N LEU A 84 10.27 -10.49 -5.73
CA LEU A 84 10.33 -10.55 -7.19
C LEU A 84 10.04 -9.19 -7.83
N LEU A 85 9.21 -8.37 -7.19
CA LEU A 85 8.94 -6.99 -7.59
C LEU A 85 9.85 -6.02 -6.83
N PRO A 86 10.03 -4.77 -7.32
CA PRO A 86 10.69 -3.71 -6.57
C PRO A 86 10.29 -3.59 -5.10
N ALA A 87 11.26 -3.26 -4.25
CA ALA A 87 11.02 -3.12 -2.82
C ALA A 87 10.27 -1.81 -2.52
N HIS A 88 9.05 -1.92 -1.98
CA HIS A 88 8.25 -0.80 -1.52
C HIS A 88 7.62 -1.10 -0.14
N ARG A 89 7.04 -0.06 0.48
CA ARG A 89 6.30 -0.21 1.75
C ARG A 89 5.14 -1.20 1.62
N ARG A 90 4.76 -1.85 2.72
CA ARG A 90 3.56 -2.73 2.75
C ARG A 90 2.32 -1.96 2.30
N GLY A 91 1.43 -2.64 1.59
CA GLY A 91 0.22 -2.02 1.01
C GLY A 91 0.47 -1.27 -0.30
N TYR A 92 1.70 -1.26 -0.83
CA TYR A 92 1.98 -0.65 -2.12
C TYR A 92 1.43 -1.45 -3.30
N TYR A 93 1.47 -2.78 -3.22
CA TYR A 93 1.03 -3.68 -4.29
C TYR A 93 -0.34 -4.27 -4.01
N HIS A 94 -1.14 -4.43 -5.07
CA HIS A 94 -2.45 -5.06 -5.02
C HIS A 94 -2.58 -6.12 -6.12
N GLU A 95 -3.17 -7.27 -5.81
CA GLU A 95 -3.33 -8.36 -6.77
C GLU A 95 -4.71 -8.41 -7.41
N TYR A 96 -4.77 -8.87 -8.65
CA TYR A 96 -5.98 -9.05 -9.42
C TYR A 96 -5.90 -10.36 -10.20
N THR A 97 -7.00 -11.09 -10.24
CA THR A 97 -7.12 -12.35 -10.95
C THR A 97 -7.27 -12.09 -12.44
N VAL A 98 -6.46 -12.77 -13.25
CA VAL A 98 -6.69 -12.86 -14.69
C VAL A 98 -7.43 -14.18 -14.96
N PRO A 99 -8.68 -14.15 -15.45
CA PRO A 99 -9.43 -15.37 -15.72
C PRO A 99 -8.69 -16.30 -16.71
N THR A 100 -8.58 -17.58 -16.38
CA THR A 100 -8.16 -18.60 -17.33
C THR A 100 -9.41 -19.21 -17.98
N PRO A 101 -9.55 -19.18 -19.33
CA PRO A 101 -10.70 -19.76 -20.00
C PRO A 101 -10.97 -21.20 -19.58
N ARG A 102 -12.25 -21.51 -19.31
CA ARG A 102 -12.75 -22.84 -18.86
C ARG A 102 -12.29 -23.27 -17.47
N SER A 103 -11.51 -22.45 -16.76
CA SER A 103 -11.18 -22.75 -15.36
C SER A 103 -12.40 -22.57 -14.46
N ARG A 104 -12.57 -23.50 -13.50
CA ARG A 104 -13.60 -23.39 -12.45
C ARG A 104 -13.10 -22.66 -11.20
N ASN A 105 -11.81 -22.34 -11.15
CA ASN A 105 -11.16 -21.62 -10.06
C ASN A 105 -10.47 -20.36 -10.62
N ARG A 106 -9.83 -19.59 -9.74
CA ARG A 106 -9.09 -18.36 -10.10
C ARG A 106 -7.91 -18.59 -11.07
N GLY A 107 -7.48 -19.82 -11.30
CA GLY A 107 -6.30 -20.14 -12.10
C GLY A 107 -4.99 -19.62 -11.48
N ALA A 108 -3.91 -19.68 -12.26
CA ALA A 108 -2.57 -19.22 -11.86
C ALA A 108 -2.25 -17.79 -12.30
N ARG A 109 -3.01 -17.22 -13.23
CA ARG A 109 -2.67 -15.94 -13.88
C ARG A 109 -3.11 -14.75 -13.03
N ARG A 110 -2.22 -13.76 -12.90
CA ARG A 110 -2.41 -12.61 -12.01
C ARG A 110 -1.83 -11.35 -12.64
N ILE A 111 -2.46 -10.22 -12.32
CA ILE A 111 -1.85 -8.90 -12.45
C ILE A 111 -1.60 -8.37 -11.05
N VAL A 112 -0.42 -7.82 -10.82
CA VAL A 112 -0.09 -7.08 -9.60
C VAL A 112 0.24 -5.65 -9.99
N CYS A 113 -0.49 -4.68 -9.44
CA CYS A 113 -0.22 -3.26 -9.70
C CYS A 113 0.29 -2.57 -8.43
N GLY A 114 1.34 -1.77 -8.59
CA GLY A 114 1.94 -0.97 -7.52
C GLY A 114 1.45 0.47 -7.54
N GLY A 115 1.38 1.09 -6.37
CA GLY A 115 1.05 2.51 -6.23
C GLY A 115 -0.43 2.76 -5.90
N PRO A 116 -0.96 3.95 -6.25
CA PRO A 116 -2.36 4.29 -6.00
C PRO A 116 -3.33 3.31 -6.68
N LEU A 117 -4.48 3.05 -6.07
CA LEU A 117 -5.54 2.26 -6.69
C LEU A 117 -5.99 2.89 -8.01
N LYS A 118 -6.47 2.04 -8.94
CA LYS A 118 -6.93 2.41 -10.30
C LYS A 118 -5.85 2.87 -11.28
N ARG A 119 -4.58 2.82 -10.88
CA ARG A 119 -3.44 3.12 -11.75
C ARG A 119 -2.89 1.85 -12.39
N THR A 120 -2.57 1.92 -13.67
CA THR A 120 -2.09 0.78 -14.46
C THR A 120 -0.68 0.97 -15.05
N ASP A 121 -0.03 2.10 -14.76
CA ASP A 121 1.31 2.45 -15.24
C ASP A 121 2.45 1.66 -14.56
N ASN A 122 2.13 0.96 -13.47
CA ASN A 122 3.08 0.13 -12.73
C ASN A 122 2.51 -1.26 -12.42
N CYS A 123 2.12 -1.99 -13.47
CA CYS A 123 1.56 -3.33 -13.36
C CYS A 123 2.52 -4.41 -13.88
N TYR A 124 2.40 -5.58 -13.28
CA TYR A 124 3.21 -6.77 -13.56
C TYR A 124 2.28 -7.94 -13.81
N TYR A 125 2.60 -8.76 -14.80
CA TYR A 125 1.87 -9.96 -15.16
C TYR A 125 2.63 -11.20 -14.71
N SER A 126 1.91 -12.15 -14.11
CA SER A 126 2.39 -13.50 -13.81
C SER A 126 1.39 -14.50 -14.39
N ASP A 127 1.87 -15.52 -15.07
CA ASP A 127 1.06 -16.64 -15.57
C ASP A 127 1.27 -17.95 -14.79
N ASP A 128 2.12 -17.91 -13.76
CA ASP A 128 2.66 -19.04 -13.03
C ASP A 128 2.48 -18.93 -11.50
N HIS A 129 1.41 -18.24 -11.08
CA HIS A 129 1.03 -18.07 -9.67
C HIS A 129 2.13 -17.44 -8.81
N TYR A 130 2.61 -16.27 -9.25
CA TYR A 130 3.63 -15.45 -8.58
C TYR A 130 5.04 -16.06 -8.53
N THR A 131 5.33 -17.07 -9.37
CA THR A 131 6.68 -17.65 -9.45
C THR A 131 7.61 -16.74 -10.25
N SER A 132 7.10 -16.05 -11.27
CA SER A 132 7.81 -15.04 -12.05
C SER A 132 6.90 -13.90 -12.46
N PHE A 133 7.51 -12.78 -12.85
CA PHE A 133 6.79 -11.58 -13.29
C PHE A 133 7.43 -10.94 -14.51
N ASN A 134 6.58 -10.48 -15.42
CA ASN A 134 6.94 -9.56 -16.49
C ASN A 134 6.31 -8.19 -16.21
N ARG A 135 7.08 -7.10 -16.34
CA ARG A 135 6.52 -5.74 -16.25
C ARG A 135 5.72 -5.45 -17.52
N ILE A 136 4.50 -4.97 -17.35
CA ILE A 136 3.66 -4.58 -18.49
C ILE A 136 4.12 -3.21 -18.98
N VAL A 137 4.35 -3.10 -20.28
CA VAL A 137 4.71 -1.85 -20.98
C VAL A 137 3.72 -1.59 -22.11
N GLU A 138 3.54 -0.32 -22.51
CA GLU A 138 2.69 0.04 -23.65
C GLU A 138 3.28 -0.44 -24.99
#